data_AF-A0A536G882-F1
#
_entry.id   AF-A0A536G882-F1
#
_cell.length_a   1.000
_cell.length_b   1.000
_cell.length_c   1.000
_cell.angle_alpha   90.00
_cell.angle_beta   90.00
_cell.angle_gamma   90.00
#
_symmetry.space_group_name_H-M   'P 1'
#
loop_
_entity.id
_entity.type
_entity.pdbx_description
1 polymer ?
#
loop_
_entity_poly.entity_id
_entity_poly.type
_entity_poly.pdbx_seq_one_letter_code
_entity_poly.pdbx_strand_id
1 'polypeptide(L)' 'MIEFALLAVTVLVLLRVVLSWVDPSGRSQLGAFVYPATEPILGPIRRALPPTGALDLSPLIVLIVLTLLLRLF' A
#
# COMPACT_ATOMS: atom_id res chain seq x y z
N MET A 1 15.30 -14.46 0.52
CA MET A 1 14.46 -14.26 -0.69
C MET A 1 13.06 -13.74 -0.35
N ILE A 2 12.34 -14.40 0.58
CA ILE A 2 10.99 -13.96 1.00
C ILE A 2 11.02 -12.60 1.72
N GLU A 3 11.93 -12.41 2.68
CA GLU A 3 12.07 -11.13 3.40
C GLU A 3 12.29 -9.95 2.45
N PHE A 4 13.11 -10.13 1.42
CA PHE A 4 13.35 -9.11 0.40
C PHE A 4 12.06 -8.73 -0.33
N ALA A 5 11.23 -9.72 -0.70
CA ALA A 5 9.93 -9.46 -1.32
C ALA A 5 8.99 -8.71 -0.37
N LEU A 6 8.93 -9.11 0.91
CA LEU A 6 8.12 -8.43 1.93
C LEU A 6 8.57 -6.98 2.17
N LEU A 7 9.89 -6.74 2.21
CA LEU A 7 10.46 -5.40 2.31
C LEU A 7 10.12 -4.56 1.06
N ALA A 8 10.24 -5.12 -0.14
CA ALA A 8 9.88 -4.44 -1.37
C ALA A 8 8.40 -4.02 -1.39
N VAL A 9 7.49 -4.91 -0.99
CA VAL A 9 6.06 -4.58 -0.88
C VAL A 9 5.81 -3.51 0.19
N THR A 10 6.50 -3.60 1.33
CA THR A 10 6.40 -2.60 2.40
C THR A 10 6.79 -1.21 1.89
N VAL A 11 7.91 -1.11 1.15
CA VAL A 11 8.37 0.14 0.54
C VAL A 11 7.35 0.66 -0.48
N LEU A 12 6.78 -0.20 -1.33
CA LEU A 12 5.74 0.21 -2.28
C LEU A 12 4.49 0.77 -1.58
N VAL A 13 4.06 0.16 -0.48
CA VAL A 13 2.91 0.63 0.30
C VAL A 13 3.22 1.95 0.99
N LEU A 14 4.43 2.12 1.54
CA LEU A 14 4.87 3.41 2.09
C LEU A 14 4.93 4.50 1.00
N LEU A 15 5.43 4.17 -0.20
CA LEU A 15 5.40 5.08 -1.34
C LEU A 15 3.95 5.44 -1.73
N ARG A 16 3.03 4.48 -1.74
CA ARG A 16 1.60 4.73 -2.01
C ARG A 16 1.00 5.70 -0.99
N VAL A 17 1.39 5.57 0.27
CA VAL A 17 0.98 6.47 1.36
C VAL A 17 1.52 7.88 1.11
N VAL A 18 2.83 8.04 0.89
CA VAL A 18 3.44 9.35 0.58
C VAL A 18 2.82 10.00 -0.67
N LEU A 19 2.67 9.23 -1.75
CA LEU A 19 2.10 9.71 -3.00
C LEU A 19 0.64 10.13 -2.86
N SER A 20 -0.12 9.57 -1.91
CA SER A 20 -1.50 10.02 -1.68
C SER A 20 -1.62 11.50 -1.27
N TRP A 21 -0.57 12.08 -0.69
CA TRP A 21 -0.50 13.52 -0.38
C TRP A 21 0.26 14.32 -1.44
N VAL A 22 1.33 13.77 -2.00
CA VAL A 22 2.23 14.50 -2.91
C VAL A 22 1.76 14.47 -4.36
N ASP A 23 1.15 13.38 -4.79
CA ASP A 23 0.51 13.22 -6.11
C ASP A 23 -0.86 12.54 -5.97
N PRO A 24 -1.86 13.23 -5.40
CA PRO A 24 -3.19 12.67 -5.19
C PRO A 24 -3.86 12.23 -6.51
N SER A 25 -3.42 12.80 -7.63
CA SER A 25 -3.93 12.49 -8.97
C SER A 25 -3.33 11.23 -9.58
N GLY A 26 -2.22 10.72 -9.04
CA GLY A 26 -1.48 9.57 -9.56
C GLY A 26 -0.90 9.77 -10.97
N ARG A 27 -0.72 11.02 -11.41
CA ARG A 27 -0.32 11.35 -12.79
C ARG A 27 1.19 11.43 -13.00
N SER A 28 1.97 11.47 -11.92
CA SER A 28 3.43 11.40 -12.01
C SER A 28 3.87 10.03 -12.53
N GLN A 29 5.08 9.97 -13.10
CA GLN A 29 5.66 8.70 -13.55
C GLN A 29 5.77 7.67 -12.41
N LEU A 30 6.07 8.13 -11.20
CA LEU A 30 6.09 7.27 -10.01
C LEU A 30 4.68 6.82 -9.62
N GLY A 31 3.70 7.73 -9.65
CA GLY A 31 2.29 7.41 -9.40
C GLY A 31 1.75 6.36 -10.37
N ALA A 32 2.02 6.53 -11.66
CA ALA A 32 1.60 5.61 -12.72
C ALA A 32 2.12 4.17 -12.52
N PHE A 33 3.23 3.99 -11.80
CA PHE A 33 3.75 2.68 -11.43
C PHE A 33 3.25 2.19 -10.06
N VAL A 34 3.40 3.02 -9.01
CA VAL A 34 3.12 2.63 -7.63
C VAL A 34 1.63 2.35 -7.43
N TYR A 35 0.75 3.13 -8.07
CA TYR A 35 -0.69 2.95 -7.88
C TYR A 35 -1.17 1.58 -8.37
N PRO A 36 -0.94 1.18 -9.64
CA PRO A 36 -1.30 -0.15 -10.11
C PRO A 36 -0.55 -1.28 -9.40
N ALA A 37 0.72 -1.09 -9.02
CA ALA A 37 1.50 -2.13 -8.36
C ALA A 37 0.94 -2.50 -6.97
N THR A 38 0.39 -1.51 -6.26
CA THR A 38 -0.16 -1.69 -4.89
C THR A 38 -1.65 -2.02 -4.87
N GLU A 39 -2.39 -1.75 -5.95
CA GLU A 39 -3.84 -1.89 -6.02
C GLU A 39 -4.36 -3.34 -5.83
N PRO A 40 -3.71 -4.41 -6.35
CA PRO A 40 -4.15 -5.78 -6.10
C PRO A 40 -4.15 -6.16 -4.61
N ILE A 41 -3.33 -5.50 -3.79
CA ILE A 41 -3.21 -5.74 -2.35
C ILE A 41 -4.16 -4.81 -1.59
N LEU A 42 -4.13 -3.51 -1.89
CA LEU A 42 -4.90 -2.50 -1.18
C LEU A 42 -6.39 -2.51 -1.55
N GLY A 43 -6.72 -2.76 -2.81
CA GLY A 43 -8.08 -2.72 -3.34
C GLY A 43 -9.05 -3.68 -2.63
N PRO A 44 -8.72 -4.97 -2.46
CA PRO A 44 -9.56 -5.90 -1.70
C PRO A 44 -9.79 -5.48 -0.25
N ILE A 45 -8.73 -5.03 0.44
CA ILE A 45 -8.80 -4.60 1.84
C ILE A 45 -9.67 -3.35 1.96
N ARG A 46 -9.49 -2.38 1.05
CA ARG A 46 -10.31 -1.17 0.99
C ARG A 46 -11.79 -1.48 0.80
N ARG A 47 -12.14 -2.46 -0.04
CA ARG A 47 -13.53 -2.89 -0.27
C ARG A 47 -14.13 -3.62 0.93
N ALA A 48 -13.30 -4.27 1.75
CA ALA A 48 -13.73 -4.95 2.96
C ALA A 48 -13.95 -3.99 4.14
N LEU A 49 -13.38 -2.79 4.09
CA LEU A 49 -13.56 -1.78 5.13
C LEU A 49 -14.90 -1.04 4.99
N PRO A 50 -15.48 -0.56 6.10
CA PRO A 50 -16.59 0.35 6.03
C PRO A 50 -16.18 1.63 5.28
N PRO A 51 -17.12 2.39 4.70
CA PRO A 51 -16.80 3.64 4.01
C PRO A 51 -16.06 4.61 4.94
N THR A 52 -14.76 4.79 4.72
CA THR A 52 -13.88 5.68 5.52
C THR A 52 -13.87 7.12 5.02
N GLY A 53 -14.84 7.49 4.16
CA GLY A 53 -14.89 8.81 3.51
C GLY A 53 -13.73 9.00 2.54
N ALA A 54 -13.04 10.16 2.64
CA ALA A 54 -11.91 10.49 1.78
C ALA A 54 -10.58 9.82 2.20
N LEU A 55 -10.53 9.19 3.37
CA LEU A 55 -9.31 8.60 3.92
C LEU A 55 -9.24 7.11 3.55
N ASP A 56 -8.15 6.68 2.90
CA ASP A 56 -7.91 5.25 2.64
C ASP A 56 -7.12 4.63 3.80
N LEU A 57 -7.79 3.82 4.63
CA LEU A 57 -7.15 3.10 5.75
C LEU A 57 -6.53 1.76 5.34
N SER A 58 -6.73 1.31 4.09
CA SER A 58 -6.17 0.03 3.62
C SER A 58 -4.65 -0.08 3.72
N PRO A 59 -3.83 0.99 3.50
CA PRO A 59 -2.39 0.88 3.64
C PRO A 59 -1.94 0.57 5.07
N LEU A 60 -2.65 1.11 6.07
CA LEU A 60 -2.33 0.85 7.47
C LEU A 60 -2.51 -0.64 7.81
N ILE A 61 -3.61 -1.24 7.35
CA ILE A 61 -3.88 -2.67 7.55
C ILE A 61 -2.83 -3.52 6.86
N VAL A 62 -2.46 -3.19 5.62
CA VAL A 62 -1.41 -3.90 4.90
C VAL A 62 -0.07 -3.80 5.62
N LEU A 63 0.32 -2.63 6.12
CA LEU A 63 1.57 -2.45 6.84
C LEU A 63 1.63 -3.28 8.13
N ILE A 64 0.52 -3.38 8.86
CA ILE A 64 0.43 -4.25 10.05
C ILE A 64 0.66 -5.71 9.65
N VAL A 65 -0.04 -6.20 8.62
CA VAL A 65 0.12 -7.58 8.14
C VAL A 65 1.54 -7.86 7.66
N LEU A 66 2.13 -6.98 6.84
CA LEU A 66 3.50 -7.12 6.36
C LEU A 66 4.52 -7.14 7.51
N THR A 67 4.33 -6.29 8.52
CA THR A 67 5.20 -6.26 9.71
C THR A 67 5.12 -7.56 10.51
N LEU A 68 3.92 -8.13 10.64
CA LEU A 68 3.75 -9.43 11.29
C LEU A 68 4.44 -10.53 10.50
N LEU A 69 4.24 -10.58 9.17
CA LEU A 69 4.90 -11.56 8.31
C LEU A 69 6.43 -11.43 8.39
N LEU A 70 6.98 -10.22 8.33
CA LEU A 70 8.42 -9.96 8.47
C LEU A 70 9.01 -10.39 9.82
N ARG A 71 8.20 -10.48 10.88
CA ARG A 71 8.66 -10.95 12.19
C ARG A 71 8.56 -12.47 12.36
N LEU A 72 7.74 -13.12 11.55
CA LEU A 72 7.47 -14.56 11.64
C LEU A 72 8.43 -15.41 10.80
N PHE A 73 9.02 -14.81 9.76
CA PHE A 73 10.04 -15.41 8.91
C PHE A 73 11.41 -14.87 9.29
#